data_AF-A0A2M6UVQ5-F1
#
_entry.id   AF-A0A2M6UVQ5-F1
#
_cell.length_a   1.000
_cell.length_b   1.000
_cell.length_c   1.000
_cell.angle_alpha   90.00
_cell.angle_beta   90.00
_cell.angle_gamma   90.00
#
_symmetry.space_group_name_H-M   'P 1'
#
loop_
_entity.id
_entity.type
_entity.pdbx_description
1 polymer ?
#
loop_
_entity_poly.entity_id
_entity_poly.type
_entity_poly.pdbx_seq_one_letter_code
_entity_poly.pdbx_strand_id
1 'polypeptide(L)'
;MFKLALCLLFLFPFVSYAQEQKQETDKLSFTSALIANYLLTEDLLVKLEKIEKKCKNLSQDPEKISTKKYSTTDSDSIENDIAYISSKQGLVNILKENNLTPKDFIIALHSLQETLIVLTNGESSTYEKNAISSSNIEFAKNHMYRMIKILKGNC
;
A
#
# COMPACT_ATOMS: atom_id res chain seq x y z
N MET A 1 5.17 -25.83 -71.77
CA MET A 1 5.24 -24.39 -71.45
C MET A 1 4.29 -24.12 -70.29
N PHE A 2 4.78 -24.02 -69.06
CA PHE A 2 4.04 -23.47 -67.92
C PHE A 2 5.09 -22.99 -66.91
N LYS A 3 5.72 -21.86 -67.25
CA LYS A 3 6.54 -21.07 -66.33
C LYS A 3 5.62 -20.02 -65.72
N LEU A 4 5.90 -19.68 -64.46
CA LEU A 4 5.47 -18.45 -63.76
C LEU A 4 4.00 -18.38 -63.35
N ALA A 5 3.66 -18.96 -62.20
CA ALA A 5 2.49 -18.48 -61.43
C ALA A 5 2.49 -18.88 -59.94
N LEU A 6 3.64 -19.12 -59.30
CA LEU A 6 3.63 -19.57 -57.90
C LEU A 6 4.67 -18.91 -56.98
N CYS A 7 5.03 -17.66 -57.24
CA CYS A 7 5.91 -16.89 -56.35
C CYS A 7 5.26 -15.64 -55.74
N LEU A 8 3.97 -15.37 -55.98
CA LEU A 8 3.33 -14.13 -55.54
C LEU A 8 2.36 -14.27 -54.36
N LEU A 9 2.21 -15.47 -53.77
CA LEU A 9 1.37 -15.68 -52.58
C LEU A 9 2.13 -15.53 -51.24
N PHE A 10 3.42 -15.20 -51.28
CA PHE A 10 4.24 -14.93 -50.09
C PHE A 10 4.51 -13.43 -49.84
N LEU A 11 3.80 -12.53 -50.54
CA LEU A 11 3.87 -11.08 -50.33
C LEU A 11 2.73 -10.56 -49.45
N PHE A 12 2.35 -11.33 -48.43
CA PHE A 12 1.69 -10.70 -47.29
C PHE A 12 2.80 -10.05 -46.46
N PRO A 13 2.82 -8.70 -46.33
CA PRO A 13 3.54 -8.14 -45.23
C PRO A 13 2.77 -8.65 -44.01
N PHE A 14 3.35 -9.61 -43.28
CA PHE A 14 3.25 -9.52 -41.84
C PHE A 14 3.85 -8.15 -41.52
N VAL A 15 2.99 -7.12 -41.56
CA VAL A 15 3.09 -6.00 -40.68
C VAL A 15 3.08 -6.68 -39.33
N SER A 16 4.26 -7.08 -38.89
CA SER A 16 4.57 -7.25 -37.50
C SER A 16 4.25 -5.88 -36.97
N TYR A 17 3.01 -5.73 -36.53
CA TYR A 17 2.61 -4.72 -35.59
C TYR A 17 3.44 -5.10 -34.37
N ALA A 18 4.72 -4.73 -34.41
CA ALA A 18 5.48 -4.34 -33.25
C ALA A 18 4.74 -3.11 -32.72
N GLN A 19 3.55 -3.36 -32.18
CA GLN A 19 3.16 -2.70 -30.96
C GLN A 19 4.34 -3.03 -30.06
N GLU A 20 5.24 -2.07 -29.95
CA GLU A 20 5.91 -1.83 -28.69
C GLU A 20 4.81 -1.97 -27.65
N GLN A 21 4.67 -3.18 -27.08
CA GLN A 21 4.38 -3.28 -25.68
C GLN A 21 5.51 -2.46 -25.09
N LYS A 22 5.22 -1.16 -24.89
CA LYS A 22 5.87 -0.37 -23.87
C LYS A 22 5.77 -1.27 -22.67
N GLN A 23 6.87 -1.96 -22.42
CA GLN A 23 7.18 -2.59 -21.18
C GLN A 23 6.99 -1.45 -20.21
N GLU A 24 5.80 -1.40 -19.62
CA GLU A 24 5.47 -0.59 -18.49
C GLU A 24 6.41 -1.17 -17.44
N THR A 25 7.63 -0.63 -17.45
CA THR A 25 8.67 -1.00 -16.51
C THR A 25 8.01 -0.67 -15.21
N ASP A 26 7.68 -1.69 -14.42
CA ASP A 26 7.00 -1.63 -13.14
C ASP A 26 7.56 -0.47 -12.33
N LYS A 27 6.99 0.70 -12.55
CA LYS A 27 7.46 1.92 -11.92
C LYS A 27 6.72 1.89 -10.63
N LEU A 28 7.27 1.11 -9.69
CA LEU A 28 6.86 1.05 -8.30
C LEU A 28 6.53 2.50 -7.93
N SER A 29 5.24 2.81 -7.79
CA SER A 29 4.79 4.19 -7.63
C SER A 29 5.57 4.83 -6.49
N PHE A 30 5.90 6.11 -6.54
CA PHE A 30 6.70 6.75 -5.48
C PHE A 30 6.14 6.45 -4.08
N THR A 31 4.81 6.37 -3.98
CA THR A 31 4.08 6.00 -2.77
C THR A 31 4.32 4.55 -2.33
N SER A 32 4.38 3.61 -3.26
CA SER A 32 4.78 2.23 -2.95
C SER A 32 6.22 2.12 -2.47
N ALA A 33 7.14 2.87 -3.07
CA ALA A 33 8.54 2.87 -2.64
C ALA A 33 8.68 3.47 -1.23
N LEU A 34 7.90 4.50 -0.90
CA LEU A 34 7.83 5.06 0.45
C LEU A 34 7.29 4.05 1.46
N ILE A 35 6.18 3.38 1.17
CA ILE A 35 5.59 2.37 2.06
C ILE A 35 6.57 1.21 2.28
N ALA A 36 7.19 0.73 1.22
CA ALA A 36 8.02 -0.45 1.28
C ALA A 36 9.33 -0.25 2.06
N ASN A 37 9.83 0.99 2.09
CA ASN A 37 11.05 1.40 2.78
C ASN A 37 10.80 2.17 4.08
N TYR A 38 9.55 2.36 4.50
CA TYR A 38 9.25 3.05 5.75
C TYR A 38 9.70 2.19 6.93
N LEU A 39 10.65 2.68 7.73
CA LEU A 39 11.26 1.89 8.79
C LEU A 39 10.28 1.64 9.94
N LEU A 40 9.95 0.37 10.18
CA LEU A 40 9.16 -0.05 11.32
C LEU A 40 10.05 -0.17 12.55
N THR A 41 9.69 0.55 13.62
CA THR A 41 10.45 0.60 14.87
C THR A 41 9.55 0.40 16.08
N GLU A 42 10.14 0.02 17.21
CA GLU A 42 9.41 -0.14 18.48
C GLU A 42 8.78 1.18 18.94
N ASP A 43 9.49 2.31 18.78
CA ASP A 43 8.96 3.63 19.13
C ASP A 43 7.71 3.99 18.31
N LEU A 44 7.77 3.76 16.99
CA LEU A 44 6.60 3.93 16.12
C LEU A 44 5.44 3.04 16.55
N LEU A 45 5.72 1.77 16.85
CA LEU A 45 4.69 0.82 17.24
C LEU A 45 4.00 1.25 18.55
N VAL A 46 4.76 1.70 19.54
CA VAL A 46 4.24 2.23 20.82
C VAL A 46 3.39 3.48 20.59
N LYS A 47 3.79 4.39 19.68
CA LYS A 47 2.99 5.57 19.31
C LYS A 47 1.65 5.15 18.69
N LEU A 48 1.66 4.22 17.75
CA LEU A 48 0.44 3.70 17.11
C LEU A 48 -0.49 3.01 18.13
N GLU A 49 0.04 2.27 19.09
CA GLU A 49 -0.75 1.67 20.18
C GLU A 49 -1.40 2.71 21.10
N LYS A 50 -0.71 3.83 21.38
CA LYS A 50 -1.30 4.94 22.14
C LYS A 50 -2.43 5.62 21.37
N ILE A 51 -2.23 5.81 20.07
CA ILE A 51 -3.23 6.39 19.16
C ILE A 51 -4.47 5.49 19.11
N GLU A 52 -4.30 4.19 18.87
CA GLU A 52 -5.39 3.20 18.83
C GLU A 52 -6.25 3.23 20.10
N LYS A 53 -5.61 3.29 21.28
CA LYS A 53 -6.32 3.40 22.56
C LYS A 53 -7.11 4.70 22.71
N LYS A 54 -6.51 5.84 22.35
CA LYS A 54 -7.18 7.16 22.46
C LYS A 54 -8.33 7.29 21.48
N CYS A 55 -8.17 6.74 20.29
CA CYS A 55 -9.14 6.80 19.22
C CYS A 55 -10.42 6.02 19.53
N LYS A 56 -10.30 4.85 20.17
CA LYS A 56 -11.44 4.09 20.71
C LYS A 56 -12.31 4.89 21.68
N ASN A 57 -11.71 5.84 22.40
CA ASN A 57 -12.44 6.71 23.32
C ASN A 57 -13.17 7.85 22.58
N LEU A 58 -12.67 8.30 21.42
CA LEU A 58 -13.35 9.28 20.57
C LEU A 58 -14.54 8.67 19.82
N SER A 59 -14.43 7.41 19.39
CA SER A 59 -15.49 6.71 18.63
C SER A 59 -16.75 6.40 19.45
N GLN A 60 -16.83 6.84 20.71
CA GLN A 60 -18.06 6.78 21.52
C GLN A 60 -19.03 7.93 21.20
N ASP A 61 -18.65 8.88 20.35
CA ASP A 61 -19.57 9.87 19.77
C ASP A 61 -20.36 9.27 18.59
N PRO A 62 -21.70 9.36 18.55
CA PRO A 62 -22.58 8.63 17.64
C PRO A 62 -22.69 9.28 16.25
N GLU A 63 -21.58 9.67 15.63
CA GLU A 63 -21.59 9.94 14.19
C GLU A 63 -21.27 8.66 13.44
N LYS A 64 -22.18 8.26 12.54
CA LYS A 64 -22.04 7.10 11.64
C LYS A 64 -20.72 7.19 10.86
N ILE A 65 -19.66 6.58 11.38
CA ILE A 65 -18.41 6.42 10.64
C ILE A 65 -18.66 5.33 9.61
N SER A 66 -18.78 5.72 8.35
CA SER A 66 -18.67 4.80 7.24
C SER A 66 -17.33 4.07 7.35
N THR A 67 -17.38 2.77 7.63
CA THR A 67 -16.22 1.87 7.57
C THR A 67 -15.71 1.84 6.14
N LYS A 68 -14.92 2.83 5.75
CA LYS A 68 -14.08 2.73 4.57
C LYS A 68 -12.94 1.81 4.96
N LYS A 69 -13.11 0.52 4.63
CA LYS A 69 -12.02 -0.45 4.66
C LYS A 69 -10.96 0.10 3.70
N TYR A 70 -9.76 0.39 4.20
CA TYR A 70 -8.65 0.91 3.40
C TYR A 70 -8.47 0.00 2.18
N SER A 71 -8.86 0.48 1.00
CA SER A 71 -8.80 -0.30 -0.24
C SER A 71 -7.41 -0.15 -0.83
N THR A 72 -6.69 -1.26 -0.87
CA THR A 72 -5.39 -1.42 -1.52
C THR A 72 -5.55 -1.39 -3.03
N THR A 73 -5.41 -0.22 -3.64
CA THR A 73 -4.89 0.00 -5.02
C THR A 73 -5.13 1.47 -5.40
N ASP A 74 -4.11 2.13 -5.95
CA ASP A 74 -4.03 3.49 -6.48
C ASP A 74 -3.46 4.57 -5.55
N SER A 75 -2.51 5.36 -6.08
CA SER A 75 -1.93 6.55 -5.43
C SER A 75 -2.99 7.56 -5.01
N ASP A 76 -4.09 7.62 -5.76
CA ASP A 76 -5.27 8.42 -5.47
C ASP A 76 -5.93 7.96 -4.16
N SER A 77 -5.79 6.69 -3.77
CA SER A 77 -6.29 6.18 -2.48
C SER A 77 -5.54 6.77 -1.31
N ILE A 78 -4.21 6.91 -1.38
CA ILE A 78 -3.41 7.35 -0.22
C ILE A 78 -3.58 8.85 0.04
N GLU A 79 -3.64 9.66 -1.01
CA GLU A 79 -3.95 11.10 -0.83
C GLU A 79 -5.37 11.28 -0.28
N ASN A 80 -6.32 10.48 -0.74
CA ASN A 80 -7.68 10.47 -0.20
C ASN A 80 -7.73 10.01 1.27
N ASP A 81 -6.94 9.01 1.66
CA ASP A 81 -6.82 8.54 3.04
C ASP A 81 -6.22 9.64 3.94
N ILE A 82 -5.15 10.30 3.46
CA ILE A 82 -4.52 11.43 4.15
C ILE A 82 -5.52 12.59 4.32
N ALA A 83 -6.26 12.94 3.26
CA ALA A 83 -7.27 13.99 3.30
C ALA A 83 -8.41 13.64 4.28
N TYR A 84 -8.87 12.38 4.27
CA TYR A 84 -9.89 11.89 5.20
C TYR A 84 -9.44 12.04 6.65
N ILE A 85 -8.25 11.54 7.01
CA ILE A 85 -7.71 11.68 8.36
C ILE A 85 -7.52 13.15 8.73
N SER A 86 -7.04 13.97 7.80
CA SER A 86 -6.84 15.41 8.01
C SER A 86 -8.15 16.16 8.29
N SER A 87 -9.28 15.68 7.76
CA SER A 87 -10.61 16.26 8.04
C SER A 87 -11.13 15.94 9.46
N LYS A 88 -10.56 14.96 10.15
CA LYS A 88 -10.98 14.51 11.48
C LYS A 88 -10.16 15.21 12.56
N GLN A 89 -10.57 16.41 12.97
CA GLN A 89 -9.82 17.25 13.91
C GLN A 89 -9.45 16.53 15.22
N GLY A 90 -10.35 15.72 15.79
CA GLY A 90 -10.07 14.93 16.99
C GLY A 90 -8.91 13.95 16.81
N LEU A 91 -8.88 13.26 15.66
CA LEU A 91 -7.80 12.35 15.31
C LEU A 91 -6.50 13.11 15.03
N VAL A 92 -6.55 14.23 14.29
CA VAL A 92 -5.39 15.09 14.03
C VAL A 92 -4.73 15.56 15.34
N ASN A 93 -5.53 15.91 16.35
CA ASN A 93 -5.01 16.30 17.66
C ASN A 93 -4.28 15.14 18.36
N ILE A 94 -4.86 13.93 18.35
CA ILE A 94 -4.22 12.72 18.89
C ILE A 94 -2.89 12.41 18.17
N LEU A 95 -2.85 12.56 16.84
CA LEU A 95 -1.62 12.33 16.07
C LEU A 95 -0.53 13.33 16.47
N LYS A 96 -0.88 14.61 16.59
CA LYS A 96 0.04 15.67 17.03
C LYS A 96 0.62 15.41 18.42
N GLU A 97 -0.18 14.93 19.37
CA GLU A 97 0.29 14.54 20.71
C GLU A 97 1.34 13.41 20.68
N ASN A 98 1.41 12.64 19.60
CA ASN A 98 2.37 11.56 19.41
C ASN A 98 3.45 11.91 18.37
N ASN A 99 3.57 13.19 17.98
CA ASN A 99 4.50 13.69 16.98
C ASN A 99 4.36 13.02 15.61
N LEU A 100 3.12 12.75 15.17
CA LEU A 100 2.82 12.24 13.84
C LEU A 100 1.94 13.21 13.07
N THR A 101 2.19 13.33 11.77
CA THR A 101 1.25 13.97 10.84
C THR A 101 0.24 12.92 10.31
N PRO A 102 -0.90 13.35 9.74
CA PRO A 102 -1.80 12.44 9.03
C PRO A 102 -1.10 11.62 7.95
N LYS A 103 -0.14 12.21 7.24
CA LYS A 103 0.68 11.53 6.24
C LYS A 103 1.55 10.44 6.86
N ASP A 104 2.26 10.75 7.94
CA ASP A 104 3.09 9.75 8.64
C ASP A 104 2.24 8.58 9.14
N PHE A 105 1.06 8.89 9.67
CA PHE A 105 0.13 7.89 10.17
C PHE A 105 -0.36 6.94 9.06
N ILE A 106 -0.82 7.47 7.93
CA ILE A 106 -1.27 6.64 6.79
C ILE A 106 -0.12 5.80 6.22
N ILE A 107 1.06 6.39 5.99
CA ILE A 107 2.22 5.65 5.49
C ILE A 107 2.60 4.54 6.46
N ALA A 108 2.63 4.81 7.77
CA ALA A 108 2.91 3.80 8.78
C ALA A 108 1.88 2.66 8.73
N LEU A 109 0.58 2.95 8.73
CA LEU A 109 -0.45 1.91 8.67
C LEU A 109 -0.34 1.03 7.42
N HIS A 110 -0.17 1.63 6.24
CA HIS A 110 0.05 0.89 5.00
C HIS A 110 1.33 0.05 5.08
N SER A 111 2.40 0.57 5.67
CA SER A 111 3.66 -0.17 5.85
C SER A 111 3.50 -1.37 6.79
N LEU A 112 2.73 -1.23 7.88
CA LEU A 112 2.36 -2.35 8.75
C LEU A 112 1.57 -3.41 7.98
N GLN A 113 0.56 -2.98 7.20
CA GLN A 113 -0.33 -3.86 6.46
C GLN A 113 0.44 -4.65 5.38
N GLU A 114 1.21 -3.98 4.53
CA GLU A 114 1.94 -4.63 3.45
C GLU A 114 3.03 -5.56 3.98
N THR A 115 3.74 -5.15 5.05
CA THR A 115 4.71 -6.03 5.70
C THR A 115 4.05 -7.30 6.22
N LEU A 116 2.85 -7.21 6.81
CA LEU A 116 2.09 -8.38 7.26
C LEU A 116 1.61 -9.24 6.10
N ILE A 117 1.10 -8.64 5.02
CA ILE A 117 0.66 -9.38 3.83
C ILE A 117 1.82 -10.18 3.25
N VAL A 118 3.01 -9.57 3.09
CA VAL A 118 4.21 -10.27 2.61
C VAL A 118 4.60 -11.40 3.57
N LEU A 119 4.55 -11.16 4.88
CA LEU A 119 4.89 -12.15 5.91
C LEU A 119 3.92 -13.34 5.92
N THR A 120 2.61 -13.11 5.73
CA THR A 120 1.59 -14.17 5.85
C THR A 120 1.27 -14.86 4.53
N ASN A 121 1.34 -14.15 3.41
CA ASN A 121 0.80 -14.65 2.15
C ASN A 121 1.84 -15.07 1.12
N GLY A 122 3.13 -14.73 1.26
CA GLY A 122 4.23 -15.23 0.44
C GLY A 122 4.21 -14.95 -1.08
N GLU A 123 3.02 -14.80 -1.70
CA GLU A 123 2.73 -14.78 -3.14
C GLU A 123 1.47 -13.95 -3.52
N SER A 124 0.64 -13.44 -2.58
CA SER A 124 -0.56 -12.63 -2.91
C SER A 124 -0.48 -11.13 -2.57
N SER A 125 0.74 -10.61 -2.32
CA SER A 125 0.94 -9.17 -2.15
C SER A 125 0.84 -8.44 -3.50
N THR A 126 0.20 -7.26 -3.50
CA THR A 126 0.22 -6.30 -4.63
C THR A 126 1.60 -5.72 -4.89
N TYR A 127 2.58 -6.02 -4.04
CA TYR A 127 3.98 -5.67 -4.20
C TYR A 127 4.80 -6.94 -4.46
N GLU A 128 5.81 -6.85 -5.32
CA GLU A 128 6.81 -7.92 -5.43
C GLU A 128 7.37 -8.24 -4.04
N LYS A 129 7.58 -9.52 -3.75
CA LYS A 129 8.12 -10.04 -2.49
C LYS A 129 9.43 -9.36 -2.04
N ASN A 130 10.11 -8.69 -2.96
CA ASN A 130 11.37 -7.98 -2.76
C ASN A 130 11.22 -6.47 -2.50
N ALA A 131 10.00 -5.93 -2.46
CA ALA A 131 9.78 -4.49 -2.25
C ALA A 131 9.95 -4.09 -0.78
N ILE A 132 9.44 -4.89 0.17
CA ILE A 132 9.51 -4.59 1.60
C ILE A 132 10.91 -4.87 2.15
N SER A 133 11.45 -3.92 2.92
CA SER A 133 12.76 -4.08 3.59
C SER A 133 12.80 -5.35 4.47
N SER A 134 13.90 -6.09 4.40
CA SER A 134 14.15 -7.26 5.27
C SER A 134 14.06 -6.93 6.76
N SER A 135 14.50 -5.72 7.15
CA SER A 135 14.40 -5.25 8.54
C SER A 135 12.95 -5.16 9.02
N ASN A 136 12.03 -4.75 8.14
CA ASN A 136 10.61 -4.68 8.45
C ASN A 136 10.00 -6.07 8.58
N ILE A 137 10.43 -7.02 7.75
CA ILE A 137 10.02 -8.43 7.85
C ILE A 137 10.48 -9.04 9.18
N GLU A 138 11.73 -8.81 9.59
CA GLU A 138 12.24 -9.26 10.89
C GLU A 138 11.51 -8.61 12.07
N PHE A 139 11.28 -7.29 11.98
CA PHE A 139 10.49 -6.57 12.97
C PHE A 139 9.07 -7.16 13.09
N ALA A 140 8.40 -7.41 11.97
CA ALA A 140 7.06 -7.96 11.94
C ALA A 140 6.98 -9.37 12.53
N LYS A 141 7.98 -10.24 12.32
CA LYS A 141 8.04 -11.57 12.97
C LYS A 141 7.98 -11.47 14.49
N ASN A 142 8.64 -10.47 15.08
CA ASN A 142 8.68 -10.27 16.53
C ASN A 142 7.45 -9.54 17.09
N HIS A 143 6.74 -8.77 16.25
CA HIS A 143 5.67 -7.87 16.70
C HIS A 143 4.32 -8.07 15.98
N MET A 144 4.16 -9.16 15.24
CA MET A 144 3.02 -9.46 14.37
C MET A 144 1.68 -9.24 15.07
N TYR A 145 1.51 -9.77 16.29
CA TYR A 145 0.26 -9.65 17.04
C TYR A 145 -0.11 -8.19 17.34
N ARG A 146 0.88 -7.37 17.71
CA ARG A 146 0.68 -5.94 18.02
C ARG A 146 0.28 -5.17 16.76
N MET A 147 0.95 -5.45 15.64
CA MET A 147 0.63 -4.85 14.34
C MET A 147 -0.80 -5.21 13.90
N ILE A 148 -1.19 -6.49 13.99
CA ILE A 148 -2.56 -6.94 13.68
C ILE A 148 -3.58 -6.23 14.57
N LYS A 149 -3.29 -6.09 15.87
CA LYS A 149 -4.18 -5.39 16.80
C LYS A 149 -4.38 -3.93 16.42
N ILE A 150 -3.32 -3.22 16.03
CA ILE A 150 -3.40 -1.83 15.58
C ILE A 150 -4.26 -1.72 14.32
N LEU A 151 -4.03 -2.57 13.31
CA LEU A 151 -4.76 -2.51 12.04
C LEU A 151 -6.23 -2.94 12.16
N LYS A 152 -6.56 -3.75 13.17
CA LYS A 152 -7.96 -4.07 13.53
C LYS A 152 -8.61 -3.00 14.40
N GLY A 153 -7.81 -2.09 14.97
CA GLY A 153 -8.30 -0.97 15.76
C GLY A 153 -9.01 0.01 14.84
N ASN A 154 -10.27 0.31 15.12
CA ASN A 154 -11.00 1.32 14.36
C ASN A 154 -10.63 2.71 14.88
N CYS A 155 -10.06 3.49 13.96
CA CYS A 155 -10.11 4.92 13.84
C CYS A 155 -10.80 5.23 12.50
#